data_AF-A0A2N5ZA67-F1
#
_entry.id   AF-A0A2N5ZA67-F1
#
_cell.length_a   1.000
_cell.length_b   1.000
_cell.length_c   1.000
_cell.angle_alpha   90.00
_cell.angle_beta   90.00
_cell.angle_gamma   90.00
#
_symmetry.space_group_name_H-M   'P 1'
#
loop_
_entity.id
_entity.type
_entity.pdbx_description
1 polymer ?
#
loop_
_entity_poly.entity_id
_entity_poly.type
_entity_poly.pdbx_seq_one_letter_code
_entity_poly.pdbx_strand_id
1 'polypeptide(L)'
;MKKIVIFIFVFLLIITSFSAEFSIFFTNDTHGRVLAAKDRNEMKGGAAYLSSLYKKLKEKNKDNILVDAGDIFDGAYINDNFKGEPQIKVMNAMGYDIYVPGNHDFSFGLDVLKDYTEKASFQTLCTNLVDNSTYSSYFKPYIIKDILGLKVGFIGLILEKTKNTFDYKIKKKIDILDPL
;
A
#
# COMPACT_ATOMS: atom_id res chain seq x y z
N MET A 1 -57.46 42.26 0.05
CA MET A 1 -56.11 42.45 0.62
C MET A 1 -55.59 41.12 1.17
N LYS A 2 -54.35 40.74 0.79
CA LYS A 2 -53.47 39.76 1.46
C LYS A 2 -53.87 38.27 1.45
N LYS A 3 -53.85 37.61 0.28
CA LYS A 3 -53.38 36.22 0.18
C LYS A 3 -51.93 36.26 -0.30
N ILE A 4 -51.03 36.70 0.58
CA ILE A 4 -49.59 36.72 0.32
C ILE A 4 -49.12 35.28 0.44
N VAL A 5 -48.96 34.64 -0.71
CA VAL A 5 -47.79 33.83 -1.09
C VAL A 5 -46.91 33.41 0.09
N ILE A 6 -47.36 32.42 0.86
CA ILE A 6 -46.48 31.54 1.63
C ILE A 6 -46.13 30.40 0.66
N PHE A 7 -45.37 30.72 -0.38
CA PHE A 7 -44.82 29.74 -1.33
C PHE A 7 -43.33 29.95 -1.56
N ILE A 8 -42.71 30.83 -0.78
CA ILE A 8 -41.31 31.23 -0.88
C ILE A 8 -40.76 31.12 0.55
N PHE A 9 -39.67 30.38 0.74
CA PHE A 9 -39.00 30.02 2.01
C PHE A 9 -39.40 28.72 2.72
N VAL A 10 -40.06 27.78 2.03
CA VAL A 10 -39.72 26.36 2.22
C VAL A 10 -39.00 25.87 0.96
N PHE A 11 -38.05 26.67 0.49
CA PHE A 11 -36.87 26.09 -0.12
C PHE A 11 -36.12 25.48 1.05
N LEU A 12 -36.56 24.28 1.41
CA LEU A 12 -35.87 23.39 2.32
C LEU A 12 -34.43 23.39 1.81
N LEU A 13 -33.55 24.14 2.47
CA LEU A 13 -32.13 23.89 2.40
C LEU A 13 -32.01 22.48 2.99
N ILE A 14 -32.18 21.48 2.13
CA ILE A 14 -31.58 20.19 2.33
C ILE A 14 -30.10 20.52 2.27
N ILE A 15 -29.55 20.95 3.41
CA ILE A 15 -28.13 20.90 3.65
C ILE A 15 -27.87 19.40 3.64
N THR A 16 -27.64 18.84 2.46
CA THR A 16 -27.07 17.51 2.34
C THR A 16 -25.73 17.63 3.05
N SER A 17 -25.66 17.10 4.27
CA SER A 17 -24.40 16.96 4.98
C SER A 17 -23.48 16.18 4.08
N PHE A 18 -22.46 16.84 3.53
CA PHE A 18 -21.44 16.16 2.75
C PHE A 18 -20.73 15.20 3.69
N SER A 19 -20.95 13.90 3.46
CA SER A 19 -20.29 12.84 4.19
C SER A 19 -19.48 12.05 3.16
N ALA A 20 -18.17 12.17 3.25
CA ALA A 20 -17.23 11.34 2.52
C ALA A 20 -16.85 10.17 3.44
N GLU A 21 -17.13 8.95 3.00
CA GLU A 21 -16.74 7.74 3.68
C GLU A 21 -15.90 6.91 2.72
N PHE A 22 -14.70 6.53 3.15
CA PHE A 22 -13.85 5.55 2.48
C PHE A 22 -13.07 4.78 3.54
N SER A 23 -12.64 3.58 3.19
CA SER A 23 -11.83 2.73 4.05
C SER A 23 -10.43 2.57 3.49
N ILE A 24 -9.45 2.54 4.40
CA ILE A 24 -8.08 2.11 4.09
C ILE A 24 -7.97 0.67 4.60
N PHE A 25 -7.80 -0.26 3.68
CA PHE A 25 -7.44 -1.64 3.99
C PHE A 25 -5.95 -1.80 3.87
N PHE A 26 -5.35 -2.60 4.75
CA PHE A 26 -3.92 -2.84 4.72
C PHE A 26 -3.58 -4.30 4.95
N THR A 27 -2.46 -4.70 4.37
CA THR A 27 -1.71 -5.92 4.70
C THR A 27 -0.28 -5.56 5.05
N ASN A 28 0.43 -6.50 5.68
CA ASN A 28 1.84 -6.40 6.01
C ASN A 28 2.37 -7.82 6.25
N ASP A 29 3.68 -8.01 6.15
CA ASP A 29 4.37 -9.25 6.53
C ASP A 29 3.77 -10.48 5.84
N THR A 30 3.31 -10.30 4.59
CA THR A 30 2.76 -11.42 3.82
C THR A 30 3.82 -12.46 3.53
N HIS A 31 5.10 -12.03 3.45
CA HIS A 31 6.26 -12.90 3.30
C HIS A 31 6.05 -13.95 2.20
N GLY A 32 5.59 -13.47 1.05
CA GLY A 32 5.34 -14.30 -0.13
C GLY A 32 4.28 -15.38 0.00
N ARG A 33 3.46 -15.39 1.06
CA ARG A 33 2.42 -16.40 1.31
C ARG A 33 1.21 -16.20 0.39
N VAL A 34 1.43 -16.37 -0.91
CA VAL A 34 0.41 -16.28 -1.97
C VAL A 34 -0.56 -17.47 -1.93
N LEU A 35 -0.14 -18.61 -1.39
CA LEU A 35 -1.00 -19.78 -1.20
C LEU A 35 -1.58 -19.84 0.22
N ALA A 36 -2.78 -20.39 0.34
CA ALA A 36 -3.34 -20.71 1.64
C ALA A 36 -2.46 -21.75 2.34
N ALA A 37 -2.30 -21.60 3.65
CA ALA A 37 -1.55 -22.54 4.49
C ALA A 37 -2.51 -23.32 5.41
N LYS A 38 -2.15 -24.54 5.75
CA LYS A 38 -2.90 -25.35 6.71
C LYS A 38 -2.62 -24.83 8.12
N ASP A 39 -3.67 -24.35 8.78
CA ASP A 39 -3.68 -24.03 10.21
C ASP A 39 -4.64 -25.00 10.91
N ARG A 40 -4.09 -25.92 11.69
CA ARG A 40 -4.81 -27.08 12.27
C ARG A 40 -5.52 -27.89 11.19
N ASN A 41 -6.84 -27.84 11.13
CA ASN A 41 -7.68 -28.59 10.19
C ASN A 41 -8.28 -27.72 9.08
N GLU A 42 -7.88 -26.44 8.99
CA GLU A 42 -8.45 -25.49 8.04
C GLU A 42 -7.37 -24.83 7.20
N MET A 43 -7.70 -24.53 5.94
CA MET A 43 -6.85 -23.73 5.07
C MET A 43 -7.13 -22.25 5.35
N LYS A 44 -6.08 -21.48 5.65
CA LYS A 44 -6.18 -20.06 5.98
C LYS A 44 -5.30 -19.20 5.09
N GLY A 45 -5.76 -17.97 4.85
CA GLY A 45 -5.02 -16.95 4.13
C GLY A 45 -4.81 -17.25 2.65
N GLY A 46 -3.71 -16.74 2.11
CA GLY A 46 -3.39 -16.80 0.68
C GLY A 46 -4.07 -15.69 -0.13
N ALA A 47 -3.49 -15.44 -1.30
CA ALA A 47 -3.92 -14.40 -2.23
C ALA A 47 -5.38 -14.56 -2.67
N ALA A 48 -5.84 -15.79 -2.88
CA ALA A 48 -7.22 -16.07 -3.30
C ALA A 48 -8.24 -15.63 -2.24
N TYR A 49 -7.96 -15.86 -0.96
CA TYR A 49 -8.81 -15.43 0.14
C TYR A 49 -8.84 -13.90 0.24
N LEU A 50 -7.65 -13.28 0.28
CA LEU A 50 -7.52 -11.82 0.37
C LEU A 50 -8.18 -11.11 -0.82
N SER A 51 -7.93 -11.58 -2.04
CA SER A 51 -8.52 -11.04 -3.27
C SER A 51 -10.05 -11.14 -3.25
N SER A 52 -10.60 -12.28 -2.84
CA SER A 52 -12.05 -12.48 -2.77
C SER A 52 -12.71 -11.57 -1.74
N LEU A 53 -12.06 -11.39 -0.58
CA LEU A 53 -12.54 -10.49 0.47
C LEU A 53 -12.47 -9.03 0.01
N TYR A 54 -11.32 -8.59 -0.49
CA TYR A 54 -11.13 -7.21 -0.93
C TYR A 54 -12.05 -6.85 -2.10
N LYS A 55 -12.28 -7.77 -3.06
CA LYS A 55 -13.24 -7.56 -4.14
C LYS A 55 -14.64 -7.21 -3.61
N LYS A 56 -15.14 -7.95 -2.62
CA LYS A 56 -16.44 -7.67 -1.97
C LYS A 56 -16.46 -6.31 -1.26
N LEU A 57 -15.34 -5.92 -0.65
CA LEU A 57 -15.22 -4.63 0.05
C LEU A 57 -15.15 -3.46 -0.95
N LYS A 58 -14.44 -3.63 -2.06
CA LYS A 58 -14.31 -2.64 -3.14
C LYS A 58 -15.61 -2.47 -3.94
N GLU A 59 -16.41 -3.53 -4.08
CA GLU A 59 -17.75 -3.45 -4.67
C GLU A 59 -18.70 -2.56 -3.85
N LYS A 60 -18.55 -2.52 -2.52
CA LYS A 60 -19.36 -1.66 -1.65
C LYS A 60 -18.95 -0.19 -1.73
N ASN A 61 -17.67 0.08 -1.91
CA ASN A 61 -17.15 1.44 -2.06
C ASN A 61 -15.86 1.43 -2.90
N LYS A 62 -15.92 2.07 -4.08
CA LYS A 62 -14.83 2.10 -5.05
C LYS A 62 -13.70 3.06 -4.66
N ASP A 63 -13.97 3.98 -3.74
CA ASP A 63 -13.01 4.95 -3.21
C ASP A 63 -12.12 4.36 -2.11
N ASN A 64 -12.37 3.10 -1.74
CA ASN A 64 -11.53 2.35 -0.80
C ASN A 64 -10.10 2.17 -1.34
N ILE A 65 -9.14 2.35 -0.44
CA ILE A 65 -7.71 2.26 -0.73
C ILE A 65 -7.17 0.96 -0.15
N LEU A 66 -6.32 0.25 -0.90
CA LEU A 66 -5.61 -0.93 -0.43
C LEU A 66 -4.11 -0.66 -0.39
N VAL A 67 -3.50 -0.85 0.77
CA VAL A 67 -2.08 -0.60 0.99
C VAL A 67 -1.36 -1.83 1.53
N ASP A 68 -0.06 -1.93 1.28
CA ASP A 68 0.80 -2.92 1.93
C ASP A 68 1.95 -2.22 2.67
N ALA A 69 2.21 -2.64 3.90
CA ALA A 69 3.23 -2.03 4.77
C ALA A 69 4.56 -2.81 4.81
N GLY A 70 4.81 -3.70 3.85
CA GLY A 70 6.12 -4.27 3.59
C GLY A 70 6.26 -5.74 3.95
N ASP A 71 7.47 -6.24 3.74
CA ASP A 71 7.88 -7.63 3.93
C ASP A 71 7.03 -8.59 3.10
N ILE A 72 7.04 -8.34 1.79
CA ILE A 72 6.22 -9.07 0.80
C ILE A 72 7.03 -10.12 0.04
N PHE A 73 8.37 -10.00 -0.02
CA PHE A 73 9.16 -10.81 -0.96
C PHE A 73 9.61 -12.19 -0.47
N ASP A 74 10.13 -12.34 0.74
CA ASP A 74 10.73 -13.61 1.16
C ASP A 74 9.85 -14.42 2.12
N GLY A 75 10.19 -15.69 2.34
CA GLY A 75 9.62 -16.49 3.43
C GLY A 75 8.61 -17.56 3.00
N ALA A 76 8.37 -17.69 1.69
CA ALA A 76 7.52 -18.75 1.14
C ALA A 76 8.16 -19.36 -0.10
N TYR A 77 8.21 -20.70 -0.15
CA TYR A 77 8.93 -21.47 -1.17
C TYR A 77 8.65 -21.02 -2.61
N ILE A 78 7.38 -20.81 -2.99
CA ILE A 78 7.05 -20.37 -4.34
C ILE A 78 7.61 -18.96 -4.58
N ASN A 79 7.40 -18.03 -3.66
CA ASN A 79 7.87 -16.67 -3.86
C ASN A 79 9.40 -16.61 -3.92
N ASP A 80 10.09 -17.35 -3.03
CA ASP A 80 11.55 -17.37 -2.97
C ASP A 80 12.19 -17.91 -4.25
N ASN A 81 11.63 -18.99 -4.83
CA ASN A 81 12.13 -19.58 -6.08
C ASN A 81 11.97 -18.64 -7.29
N PHE A 82 10.99 -17.74 -7.23
CA PHE A 82 10.74 -16.73 -8.26
C PHE A 82 11.15 -15.33 -7.79
N LYS A 83 12.01 -15.25 -6.76
CA LYS A 83 12.55 -14.00 -6.22
C LYS A 83 11.48 -12.93 -5.97
N GLY A 84 10.29 -13.27 -5.46
CA GLY A 84 9.24 -12.30 -5.15
C GLY A 84 8.25 -11.96 -6.28
N GLU A 85 8.49 -12.39 -7.53
CA GLU A 85 7.63 -12.06 -8.67
C GLU A 85 6.15 -12.47 -8.47
N PRO A 86 5.81 -13.66 -7.91
CA PRO A 86 4.42 -14.07 -7.71
C PRO A 86 3.62 -13.08 -6.86
N GLN A 87 4.22 -12.56 -5.78
CA GLN A 87 3.58 -11.59 -4.91
C GLN A 87 3.27 -10.26 -5.64
N ILE A 88 4.18 -9.77 -6.48
CA ILE A 88 3.96 -8.57 -7.30
C ILE A 88 2.78 -8.76 -8.25
N LYS A 89 2.72 -9.93 -8.91
CA LYS A 89 1.59 -10.26 -9.80
C LYS A 89 0.26 -10.29 -9.06
N VAL A 90 0.25 -10.87 -7.85
CA VAL A 90 -0.93 -10.89 -6.98
C VAL A 90 -1.36 -9.47 -6.60
N MET A 91 -0.43 -8.64 -6.14
CA MET A 91 -0.72 -7.27 -5.71
C MET A 91 -1.23 -6.40 -6.87
N ASN A 92 -0.62 -6.54 -8.06
CA ASN A 92 -1.10 -5.88 -9.27
C ASN A 92 -2.52 -6.33 -9.63
N ALA A 93 -2.81 -7.64 -9.58
CA ALA A 93 -4.14 -8.18 -9.90
C ALA A 93 -5.21 -7.78 -8.87
N MET A 94 -4.85 -7.63 -7.61
CA MET A 94 -5.75 -7.16 -6.54
C MET A 94 -6.00 -5.64 -6.61
N GLY A 95 -5.14 -4.90 -7.30
CA GLY A 95 -5.23 -3.46 -7.41
C GLY A 95 -4.86 -2.76 -6.11
N TYR A 96 -3.71 -3.13 -5.52
CA TYR A 96 -3.08 -2.33 -4.47
C TYR A 96 -2.82 -0.91 -4.99
N ASP A 97 -2.91 0.06 -4.10
CA ASP A 97 -2.67 1.47 -4.37
C ASP A 97 -1.27 1.90 -3.95
N ILE A 98 -0.83 1.43 -2.78
CA ILE A 98 0.40 1.89 -2.12
C ILE A 98 1.12 0.70 -1.52
N TYR A 99 2.44 0.73 -1.60
CA TYR A 99 3.33 -0.21 -0.94
C TYR A 99 4.48 0.55 -0.26
N VAL A 100 4.87 0.09 0.93
CA VAL A 100 6.04 0.59 1.65
C VAL A 100 7.02 -0.57 1.82
N PRO A 101 8.30 -0.44 1.43
CA PRO A 101 9.27 -1.50 1.63
C PRO A 101 9.54 -1.76 3.12
N GLY A 102 9.57 -3.03 3.48
CA GLY A 102 10.06 -3.54 4.76
C GLY A 102 11.50 -4.06 4.67
N ASN A 103 12.01 -4.60 5.77
CA ASN A 103 13.40 -5.05 5.86
C ASN A 103 13.72 -6.30 5.03
N HIS A 104 12.73 -7.17 4.83
CA HIS A 104 12.84 -8.38 4.02
C HIS A 104 12.70 -8.11 2.51
N ASP A 105 12.25 -6.92 2.13
CA ASP A 105 12.09 -6.60 0.71
C ASP A 105 13.43 -6.36 -0.02
N PHE A 106 14.54 -6.39 0.72
CA PHE A 106 15.90 -6.32 0.20
C PHE A 106 16.57 -7.70 0.07
N SER A 107 15.88 -8.80 0.46
CA SER A 107 16.45 -10.15 0.51
C SER A 107 16.97 -10.67 -0.84
N PHE A 108 16.38 -10.22 -1.96
CA PHE A 108 16.84 -10.55 -3.31
C PHE A 108 17.69 -9.45 -3.97
N GLY A 109 18.04 -8.41 -3.20
CA GLY A 109 18.86 -7.28 -3.61
C GLY A 109 18.06 -6.05 -4.06
N LEU A 110 18.70 -4.88 -3.93
CA LEU A 110 18.10 -3.59 -4.28
C LEU A 110 17.65 -3.50 -5.74
N ASP A 111 18.41 -4.09 -6.66
CA ASP A 111 18.09 -4.04 -8.09
C ASP A 111 16.82 -4.84 -8.42
N VAL A 112 16.54 -5.92 -7.68
CA VAL A 112 15.30 -6.70 -7.81
C VAL A 112 14.12 -5.92 -7.25
N LEU A 113 14.26 -5.33 -6.06
CA LEU A 113 13.24 -4.45 -5.48
C LEU A 113 12.90 -3.29 -6.43
N LYS A 114 13.91 -2.63 -6.99
CA LYS A 114 13.74 -1.54 -7.97
C LYS A 114 12.98 -2.02 -9.22
N ASP A 115 13.40 -3.13 -9.83
CA ASP A 115 12.76 -3.66 -11.04
C ASP A 115 11.26 -3.98 -10.83
N TYR A 116 10.92 -4.58 -9.69
CA TYR A 116 9.52 -4.88 -9.40
C TYR A 116 8.68 -3.66 -9.05
N THR A 117 9.23 -2.73 -8.29
CA THR A 117 8.52 -1.49 -7.94
C THR A 117 8.31 -0.59 -9.17
N GLU A 118 9.20 -0.66 -10.17
CA GLU A 118 9.01 -0.01 -11.48
C GLU A 118 7.93 -0.69 -12.34
N LYS A 119 7.75 -2.01 -12.20
CA LYS A 119 6.72 -2.80 -12.90
C LYS A 119 5.39 -2.89 -12.15
N ALA A 120 5.33 -2.40 -10.93
CA ALA A 120 4.14 -2.43 -10.09
C ALA A 120 3.07 -1.45 -10.60
N SER A 121 1.80 -1.82 -10.45
CA SER A 121 0.68 -0.90 -10.70
C SER A 121 0.38 0.03 -9.51
N PHE A 122 1.05 -0.20 -8.38
CA PHE A 122 0.93 0.57 -7.14
C PHE A 122 2.09 1.56 -6.96
N GLN A 123 1.89 2.57 -6.13
CA GLN A 123 2.92 3.55 -5.79
C GLN A 123 3.79 3.03 -4.63
N THR A 124 5.11 2.97 -4.83
CA THR A 124 6.05 2.64 -3.74
C THR A 124 6.46 3.92 -3.01
N LEU A 125 6.26 3.94 -1.69
CA LEU A 125 6.59 5.09 -0.84
C LEU A 125 7.64 4.73 0.20
N CYS A 126 8.65 5.59 0.36
CA CYS A 126 9.58 5.51 1.48
C CYS A 126 10.32 6.83 1.62
N THR A 127 10.02 7.60 2.68
CA THR A 127 10.60 8.93 2.86
C THR A 127 12.02 8.88 3.42
N ASN A 128 12.31 7.91 4.29
CA ASN A 128 13.57 7.83 5.01
C ASN A 128 14.58 6.86 4.39
N LEU A 129 14.31 6.30 3.20
CA LEU A 129 15.31 5.61 2.40
C LEU A 129 15.91 6.59 1.40
N VAL A 130 17.22 6.81 1.43
CA VAL A 130 17.90 7.81 0.60
C VAL A 130 18.94 7.19 -0.32
N ASP A 131 19.11 7.78 -1.50
CA ASP A 131 20.23 7.47 -2.40
C ASP A 131 21.50 8.19 -1.90
N ASN A 132 22.60 7.46 -1.72
CA ASN A 132 23.84 8.02 -1.16
C ASN A 132 24.55 9.02 -2.11
N SER A 133 24.22 8.99 -3.41
CA SER A 133 24.82 9.90 -4.38
C SER A 133 24.11 11.25 -4.42
N THR A 134 22.79 11.27 -4.24
CA THR A 134 21.97 12.49 -4.34
C THR A 134 21.49 13.01 -2.99
N TYR A 135 21.52 12.17 -1.95
CA TYR A 135 20.88 12.39 -0.64
C TYR A 135 19.37 12.70 -0.73
N SER A 136 18.73 12.36 -1.85
CA SER A 136 17.28 12.43 -2.01
C SER A 136 16.63 11.10 -1.65
N SER A 137 15.34 11.11 -1.30
CA SER A 137 14.58 9.88 -1.11
C SER A 137 14.68 8.99 -2.35
N TYR A 138 15.00 7.71 -2.13
CA TYR A 138 15.19 6.71 -3.17
C TYR A 138 13.85 6.32 -3.83
N PHE A 139 12.81 6.23 -3.00
CA PHE A 139 11.42 6.13 -3.46
C PHE A 139 10.70 7.47 -3.27
N LYS A 140 9.48 7.55 -3.80
CA LYS A 140 8.64 8.72 -3.59
C LYS A 140 8.38 8.89 -2.09
N PRO A 141 8.63 10.07 -1.48
CA PRO A 141 8.53 10.22 -0.03
C PRO A 141 7.07 10.16 0.45
N TYR A 142 6.15 10.72 -0.34
CA TYR A 142 4.73 10.76 -0.05
C TYR A 142 3.88 10.92 -1.31
N ILE A 143 2.58 10.66 -1.18
CA ILE A 143 1.57 11.08 -2.15
C ILE A 143 0.40 11.77 -1.46
N ILE A 144 -0.30 12.62 -2.20
CA ILE A 144 -1.59 13.16 -1.79
C ILE A 144 -2.61 12.64 -2.80
N LYS A 145 -3.63 11.91 -2.32
CA LYS A 145 -4.77 11.48 -3.13
C LYS A 145 -5.96 12.38 -2.82
N ASP A 146 -6.71 12.75 -3.86
CA ASP A 146 -8.04 13.34 -3.69
C ASP A 146 -9.05 12.19 -3.64
N ILE A 147 -9.71 12.02 -2.51
CA ILE A 147 -10.70 10.96 -2.27
C ILE A 147 -11.97 11.65 -1.83
N LEU A 148 -12.99 11.63 -2.68
CA LEU A 148 -14.27 12.31 -2.42
C LEU A 148 -14.04 13.80 -2.04
N GLY A 149 -13.17 14.52 -2.76
CA GLY A 149 -12.87 15.93 -2.48
C GLY A 149 -12.00 16.18 -1.24
N LEU A 150 -11.59 15.11 -0.52
CA LEU A 150 -10.67 15.19 0.60
C LEU A 150 -9.24 14.93 0.13
N LYS A 151 -8.31 15.83 0.47
CA LYS A 151 -6.88 15.61 0.27
C LYS A 151 -6.32 14.73 1.39
N VAL A 152 -5.92 13.51 1.04
CA VAL A 152 -5.37 12.52 1.98
C VAL A 152 -3.90 12.29 1.66
N GLY A 153 -3.02 12.61 2.61
CA GLY A 153 -1.57 12.39 2.50
C GLY A 153 -1.16 11.01 2.99
N PHE A 154 -0.29 10.33 2.24
CA PHE A 154 0.31 9.05 2.58
C PHE A 154 1.83 9.18 2.59
N ILE A 155 2.47 8.75 3.68
CA ILE A 155 3.92 8.75 3.88
C ILE A 155 4.35 7.32 4.19
N GLY A 156 5.43 6.85 3.56
CA GLY A 156 6.01 5.53 3.83
C GLY A 156 7.26 5.64 4.69
N LEU A 157 7.43 4.75 5.66
CA LEU A 157 8.60 4.69 6.55
C LEU A 157 9.11 3.26 6.65
N ILE A 158 10.43 3.11 6.65
CA ILE A 158 11.11 1.84 6.93
C ILE A 158 11.90 1.94 8.23
N LEU A 159 11.99 0.84 8.97
CA LEU A 159 12.73 0.81 10.24
C LEU A 159 14.22 1.06 9.99
N GLU A 160 14.85 1.95 10.78
CA GLU A 160 16.27 2.27 10.66
C GLU A 160 17.17 1.02 10.82
N LYS A 161 16.79 0.12 11.72
CA LYS A 161 17.51 -1.15 11.96
C LYS A 161 17.68 -2.01 10.71
N THR A 162 16.89 -1.78 9.66
CA THR A 162 17.01 -2.45 8.36
C THR A 162 18.41 -2.28 7.75
N LYS A 163 19.14 -1.19 8.04
CA LYS A 163 20.55 -1.05 7.62
C LYS A 163 21.44 -2.24 7.98
N ASN A 164 21.09 -2.94 9.07
CA ASN A 164 21.84 -4.08 9.56
C ASN A 164 21.67 -5.32 8.68
N THR A 165 20.61 -5.39 7.86
CA THR A 165 20.37 -6.49 6.92
C THR A 165 21.05 -6.25 5.56
N PHE A 166 21.49 -5.02 5.27
CA PHE A 166 22.08 -4.66 3.98
C PHE A 166 23.49 -5.25 3.80
N ASP A 167 23.70 -5.86 2.63
CA ASP A 167 25.04 -6.24 2.19
C ASP A 167 25.86 -4.99 1.80
N TYR A 168 27.14 -5.19 1.52
CA TYR A 168 28.05 -4.11 1.13
C TYR A 168 27.64 -3.42 -0.18
N LYS A 169 26.96 -4.12 -1.10
CA LYS A 169 26.53 -3.55 -2.38
C LYS A 169 25.36 -2.59 -2.17
N ILE A 170 24.41 -2.94 -1.30
CA ILE A 170 23.27 -2.10 -0.95
C ILE A 170 23.75 -0.87 -0.18
N LYS A 171 24.61 -1.04 0.84
CA LYS A 171 25.16 0.07 1.65
C LYS A 171 25.92 1.13 0.83
N LYS A 172 26.44 0.76 -0.34
CA LYS A 172 27.07 1.73 -1.25
C LYS A 172 26.06 2.61 -1.98
N LYS A 173 24.86 2.11 -2.24
CA LYS A 173 23.84 2.77 -3.06
C LYS A 173 22.88 3.59 -2.22
N ILE A 174 22.46 3.07 -1.06
CA ILE A 174 21.40 3.65 -0.24
C ILE A 174 21.75 3.65 1.25
N ASP A 175 21.11 4.54 1.99
CA ASP A 175 21.09 4.58 3.45
C ASP A 175 19.66 4.82 3.95
N ILE A 176 19.41 4.57 5.24
CA ILE A 176 18.12 4.80 5.89
C ILE A 176 18.27 5.91 6.93
N LEU A 177 17.61 7.04 6.80
CA LEU A 177 17.68 8.05 7.85
C LEU A 177 16.83 7.64 9.06
N ASP A 178 17.24 8.05 10.26
CA ASP A 178 16.39 7.92 11.46
C ASP A 178 15.07 8.64 11.17
N PRO A 179 13.92 7.94 11.23
CA PRO A 179 12.63 8.56 10.98
C PRO A 179 12.14 9.45 12.12
N LEU A 180 12.83 9.50 13.27
CA LEU A 180 12.44 10.24 14.48
C LEU A 180 13.53 11.23 14.95
#